data_AF-A0AAW1BJ11-F1
#
_entry.id   AF-A0AAW1BJ11-F1
#
_cell.length_a   1.000
_cell.length_b   1.000
_cell.length_c   1.000
_cell.angle_alpha   90.00
_cell.angle_beta   90.00
_cell.angle_gamma   90.00
#
_symmetry.space_group_name_H-M   'P 1'
#
loop_
_entity.id
_entity.type
_entity.pdbx_description
1 polymer ?
#
loop_
_entity_poly.entity_id
_entity_poly.type
_entity_poly.pdbx_seq_one_letter_code
_entity_poly.pdbx_strand_id
1 'polypeptide(L)'
;MHRAYQPILPCGNKYLQQKWDKATYEEHKKKILRAKPVVDTSAPPTYGHLHLKLRKLKLDKDHLSTIERDNHLLLKKISYIMKTEGRVDNKNEYKSKSLNREKREQEFFRINQENCAILERISKCKSCYSMQKWSEDWRKNKNYMSSITRYPQSLCELQVKKGQHKKMYKKRLKDNKLKVEHLTDKQEQGVELIHQDKELSEDHQGENPIEKA
;
A
#
# COMPACT_ATOMS: atom_id res chain seq x y z
N MET A 1 14.82 86.25 17.73
CA MET A 1 14.88 87.64 17.21
C MET A 1 13.88 87.80 16.08
N HIS A 2 12.80 88.55 16.28
CA HIS A 2 11.84 88.83 15.20
C HIS A 2 12.35 90.04 14.40
N ARG A 3 12.78 89.82 13.15
CA ARG A 3 13.15 90.91 12.24
C ARG A 3 11.88 91.51 11.65
N ALA A 4 11.73 92.83 11.78
CA ALA A 4 10.64 93.56 11.12
C ALA A 4 10.83 93.52 9.59
N TYR A 5 9.72 93.53 8.86
CA TYR A 5 9.72 93.55 7.41
C TYR A 5 10.38 94.84 6.88
N GLN A 6 11.38 94.69 6.01
CA GLN A 6 12.11 95.77 5.37
C GLN A 6 11.84 95.75 3.86
N PRO A 7 11.09 96.73 3.33
CA PRO A 7 10.81 96.81 1.91
C PRO A 7 12.07 97.23 1.15
N ILE A 8 12.23 96.71 -0.07
CA ILE A 8 13.39 96.97 -0.93
C ILE A 8 13.31 98.37 -1.54
N LEU A 9 12.09 98.87 -1.76
CA LEU A 9 11.79 100.19 -2.30
C LEU A 9 11.10 101.06 -1.23
N PRO A 10 11.26 102.39 -1.29
CA PRO A 10 10.55 103.28 -0.36
C PRO A 10 9.03 103.13 -0.54
N CYS A 11 8.31 102.87 0.56
CA CYS A 11 6.85 102.69 0.55
C CYS A 11 6.20 103.54 1.65
N GLY A 12 5.01 104.08 1.38
CA GLY A 12 4.25 104.87 2.36
C GLY A 12 3.73 104.03 3.54
N ASN A 13 3.27 102.79 3.30
CA ASN A 13 2.76 101.89 4.34
C ASN A 13 3.44 100.52 4.27
N LYS A 14 4.26 100.21 5.28
CA LYS A 14 5.05 98.98 5.38
C LYS A 14 4.19 97.71 5.51
N TYR A 15 3.04 97.79 6.17
CA TYR A 15 2.16 96.63 6.38
C TYR A 15 1.50 96.18 5.06
N LEU A 16 1.00 97.16 4.28
CA LEU A 16 0.42 96.87 2.97
C LEU A 16 1.47 96.32 2.01
N GLN A 17 2.67 96.89 2.02
CA GLN A 17 3.78 96.40 1.20
C GLN A 17 4.17 94.96 1.55
N GLN A 18 4.26 94.61 2.84
CA GLN A 18 4.52 93.24 3.29
C GLN A 18 3.45 92.25 2.77
N LYS A 19 2.18 92.66 2.83
CA LYS A 19 1.06 91.82 2.38
C LYS A 19 1.13 91.57 0.87
N TRP A 20 1.46 92.60 0.09
CA TRP A 20 1.62 92.49 -1.35
C TRP A 20 2.82 91.64 -1.74
N ASP A 21 3.98 91.87 -1.14
CA ASP A 21 5.19 91.07 -1.38
C ASP A 21 4.97 89.60 -1.04
N LYS A 22 4.24 89.31 0.03
CA LYS A 22 3.88 87.94 0.38
C LYS A 22 2.96 87.32 -0.67
N ALA A 23 1.96 88.06 -1.16
CA ALA A 23 1.04 87.57 -2.18
C ALA A 23 1.74 87.31 -3.51
N THR A 24 2.62 88.22 -3.96
CA THR A 24 3.41 88.05 -5.19
C THR A 24 4.38 86.89 -5.08
N TYR A 25 5.01 86.71 -3.91
CA TYR A 25 5.87 85.56 -3.65
C TYR A 25 5.10 84.24 -3.69
N GLU A 26 3.92 84.18 -3.07
CA GLU A 26 3.05 82.99 -3.10
C GLU A 26 2.55 82.69 -4.52
N GLU A 27 2.20 83.72 -5.30
CA GLU A 27 1.81 83.56 -6.70
C GLU A 27 2.97 83.04 -7.56
N HIS A 28 4.17 83.60 -7.40
CA HIS A 28 5.38 83.14 -8.07
C HIS A 28 5.69 81.67 -7.74
N LYS A 29 5.59 81.29 -6.46
CA LYS A 29 5.76 79.89 -6.04
C LYS A 29 4.72 78.96 -6.69
N LYS A 30 3.46 79.40 -6.79
CA LYS A 30 2.41 78.65 -7.51
C LYS A 30 2.73 78.51 -9.00
N LYS A 31 3.29 79.54 -9.65
CA LYS A 31 3.71 79.49 -11.05
C LYS A 31 4.85 78.50 -11.27
N ILE A 32 5.86 78.50 -10.39
CA ILE A 32 6.97 77.53 -10.45
C ILE A 32 6.46 76.10 -10.31
N LEU A 33 5.61 75.83 -9.31
CA LEU A 33 5.10 74.47 -9.08
C LEU A 33 4.20 73.96 -10.21
N ARG A 34 3.50 74.86 -10.91
CA ARG A 34 2.63 74.52 -12.03
C ARG A 34 3.37 74.49 -13.37
N ALA A 35 4.60 74.98 -13.44
CA ALA A 35 5.39 74.97 -14.65
C ALA A 35 5.66 73.52 -15.07
N LYS A 36 5.15 73.15 -16.26
CA LYS A 36 5.42 71.83 -16.83
C LYS A 36 6.83 71.83 -17.43
N PRO A 37 7.58 70.72 -17.32
CA PRO A 37 8.85 70.59 -18.02
C PRO A 37 8.60 70.67 -19.53
N VAL A 38 9.46 71.41 -20.24
CA VAL A 38 9.38 71.57 -21.70
C VAL A 38 9.84 70.30 -22.43
N VAL A 39 10.74 69.54 -21.80
CA VAL A 39 11.28 68.29 -22.33
C VAL A 39 10.90 67.16 -21.39
N ASP A 40 10.38 66.07 -21.95
CA ASP A 40 10.16 64.84 -21.21
C ASP A 40 11.52 64.19 -20.89
N THR A 41 11.83 64.06 -19.60
CA THR A 41 13.04 63.40 -19.11
C THR A 41 12.73 62.03 -18.49
N SER A 42 11.52 61.50 -18.69
CA SER A 42 11.15 60.18 -18.20
C SER A 42 11.87 59.07 -18.97
N ALA A 43 12.07 57.92 -18.30
CA ALA A 43 12.67 56.77 -18.94
C ALA A 43 11.71 56.17 -19.98
N PRO A 44 12.21 55.69 -21.14
CA PRO A 44 11.37 55.03 -22.13
C PRO A 44 10.70 53.77 -21.56
N PRO A 45 9.52 53.37 -22.08
CA PRO A 45 8.80 52.22 -21.57
C PRO A 45 9.57 50.92 -21.83
N THR A 46 9.71 50.11 -20.79
CA THR A 46 10.32 48.79 -20.89
C THR A 46 9.36 47.80 -21.54
N TYR A 47 9.76 47.20 -22.65
CA TYR A 47 8.97 46.18 -23.32
C TYR A 47 9.19 44.79 -22.70
N GLY A 48 8.10 44.16 -22.26
CA GLY A 48 8.15 42.83 -21.61
C GLY A 48 8.71 41.71 -22.50
N HIS A 49 8.49 41.79 -23.83
CA HIS A 49 8.97 40.78 -24.78
C HIS A 49 10.50 40.80 -24.98
N LEU A 50 11.20 41.88 -24.61
CA LEU A 50 12.67 41.92 -24.60
C LEU A 50 13.25 41.09 -23.44
N HIS A 51 12.54 41.04 -22.32
CA HIS A 51 12.99 40.39 -21.10
C HIS A 51 12.43 38.96 -20.96
N LEU A 52 11.28 38.69 -21.59
CA LEU A 52 10.56 37.43 -21.49
C LEU A 52 10.38 36.78 -22.86
N LYS A 53 10.77 35.51 -22.96
CA LYS A 53 10.47 34.67 -24.13
C LYS A 53 9.04 34.13 -24.06
N LEU A 54 8.06 34.99 -24.37
CA LEU A 54 6.63 34.69 -24.25
C LEU A 54 6.21 33.40 -24.99
N ARG A 55 6.76 33.14 -26.18
CA ARG A 55 6.50 31.91 -26.94
C ARG A 55 6.93 30.66 -26.18
N LYS A 56 8.10 30.69 -25.53
CA LYS A 56 8.61 29.58 -24.73
C LYS A 56 7.68 29.31 -23.54
N LEU A 57 7.34 30.35 -22.79
CA LEU A 57 6.42 30.24 -21.64
C LEU A 57 5.05 29.68 -22.04
N LYS A 58 4.55 30.05 -23.22
CA LYS A 58 3.31 29.51 -23.75
C LYS A 58 3.41 28.01 -24.07
N LEU A 59 4.49 27.59 -24.74
CA LEU A 59 4.73 26.18 -25.04
C LEU A 59 4.89 25.34 -23.77
N ASP A 60 5.65 25.84 -22.78
CA ASP A 60 5.85 25.16 -21.50
C ASP A 60 4.50 24.98 -20.78
N LYS A 61 3.64 26.01 -20.79
CA LYS A 61 2.29 25.94 -20.23
C LYS A 61 1.39 24.93 -20.94
N ASP A 62 1.42 24.89 -22.27
CA ASP A 62 0.62 23.96 -23.08
C ASP A 62 1.10 22.50 -22.88
N HIS A 63 2.40 22.30 -22.74
CA HIS A 63 3.00 21.01 -22.40
C HIS A 63 2.57 20.54 -21.01
N LEU A 64 2.65 21.39 -19.99
CA LEU A 64 2.18 21.08 -18.63
C LEU A 64 0.68 20.76 -18.61
N SER A 65 -0.15 21.54 -19.30
CA SER A 65 -1.58 21.27 -19.40
C SER A 65 -1.88 19.92 -20.05
N THR A 66 -1.02 19.48 -20.97
CA THR A 66 -1.13 18.16 -21.59
C THR A 66 -0.81 17.04 -20.63
N ILE A 67 0.31 17.17 -19.90
CA ILE A 67 0.68 16.22 -18.86
C ILE A 67 -0.41 16.12 -17.78
N GLU A 68 -0.95 17.23 -17.31
CA GLU A 68 -1.98 17.25 -16.27
C GLU A 68 -3.27 16.54 -16.70
N ARG A 69 -3.72 16.78 -17.92
CA ARG A 69 -4.90 16.12 -18.48
C ARG A 69 -4.69 14.61 -18.62
N ASP A 70 -3.51 14.21 -19.08
CA ASP A 70 -3.19 12.80 -19.29
C ASP A 70 -3.02 12.07 -17.95
N ASN A 71 -2.42 12.71 -16.95
CA ASN A 71 -2.37 12.24 -15.57
C ASN A 71 -3.77 12.10 -14.98
N HIS A 72 -4.66 13.07 -15.18
CA HIS A 72 -6.05 12.98 -14.72
C HIS A 72 -6.79 11.80 -15.38
N LEU A 73 -6.61 11.62 -16.69
CA LEU A 73 -7.20 10.49 -17.41
C LEU A 73 -6.66 9.14 -16.90
N LEU A 74 -5.36 9.05 -16.66
CA LEU A 74 -4.72 7.87 -16.10
C LEU A 74 -5.28 7.54 -14.72
N LEU A 75 -5.35 8.53 -13.83
CA LEU A 75 -5.93 8.37 -12.49
C LEU A 75 -7.39 7.93 -12.55
N LYS A 76 -8.18 8.48 -13.49
CA LYS A 76 -9.57 8.05 -13.71
C LYS A 76 -9.66 6.58 -14.12
N LYS A 77 -8.78 6.13 -15.03
CA LYS A 77 -8.71 4.72 -15.46
C LYS A 77 -8.27 3.80 -14.32
N ILE A 78 -7.25 4.18 -13.55
CA ILE A 78 -6.77 3.41 -12.39
C ILE A 78 -7.87 3.32 -11.33
N SER A 79 -8.53 4.44 -11.01
CA SER A 79 -9.66 4.45 -10.07
C SER A 79 -10.79 3.54 -10.51
N TYR A 80 -11.12 3.54 -11.81
CA TYR A 80 -12.12 2.63 -12.37
C TYR A 80 -11.72 1.16 -12.23
N ILE A 81 -10.47 0.81 -12.53
CA ILE A 81 -9.94 -0.56 -12.38
C ILE A 81 -9.97 -0.99 -10.91
N MET A 82 -9.52 -0.13 -9.99
CA MET A 82 -9.52 -0.40 -8.55
C MET A 82 -10.93 -0.62 -8.01
N LYS A 83 -11.93 0.16 -8.48
CA LYS A 83 -13.33 -0.02 -8.10
C LYS A 83 -13.96 -1.30 -8.67
N THR A 84 -13.53 -1.73 -9.85
CA THR A 84 -14.12 -2.85 -10.60
C THR A 84 -13.33 -4.15 -10.42
N GLU A 85 -12.38 -4.19 -9.46
CA GLU A 85 -11.52 -5.34 -9.12
C GLU A 85 -10.73 -5.90 -10.31
N GLY A 86 -10.54 -5.12 -11.38
CA GLY A 86 -9.80 -5.55 -12.57
C GLY A 86 -10.45 -6.70 -13.36
N ARG A 87 -11.77 -6.89 -13.28
CA ARG A 87 -12.46 -7.96 -14.00
C ARG A 87 -12.39 -7.72 -15.51
N VAL A 88 -11.53 -8.47 -16.19
CA VAL A 88 -11.42 -8.47 -17.65
C VAL A 88 -12.66 -9.14 -18.23
N ASP A 89 -13.39 -8.44 -19.10
CA ASP A 89 -14.57 -8.90 -19.83
C ASP A 89 -14.25 -9.91 -20.96
N ASN A 90 -12.96 -10.23 -21.17
CA ASN A 90 -12.49 -11.26 -22.10
C ASN A 90 -12.74 -12.71 -21.62
N LYS A 91 -13.93 -13.01 -21.11
CA LYS A 91 -14.43 -14.39 -21.18
C LYS A 91 -14.93 -14.64 -22.60
N ASN A 92 -13.98 -14.90 -23.50
CA ASN A 92 -14.33 -15.45 -24.79
C ASN A 92 -14.75 -16.91 -24.59
N GLU A 93 -16.06 -17.18 -24.62
CA GLU A 93 -16.61 -18.54 -24.56
C GLU A 93 -16.35 -19.28 -25.88
N TYR A 94 -15.08 -19.49 -26.21
CA TYR A 94 -14.72 -20.28 -27.38
C TYR A 94 -14.89 -21.76 -27.05
N LYS A 95 -15.93 -22.38 -27.60
CA LYS A 95 -16.07 -23.84 -27.59
C LYS A 95 -14.99 -24.43 -28.49
N SER A 96 -14.02 -25.12 -27.90
CA SER A 96 -12.97 -25.81 -28.66
C SER A 96 -13.59 -26.87 -29.58
N LYS A 97 -13.52 -26.64 -30.89
CA LYS A 97 -13.99 -27.59 -31.90
C LYS A 97 -12.91 -28.65 -32.09
N SER A 98 -13.07 -29.79 -31.43
CA SER A 98 -12.22 -30.97 -31.64
C SER A 98 -12.92 -31.93 -32.59
N LEU A 99 -12.24 -32.31 -33.68
CA LEU A 99 -12.75 -33.33 -34.62
C LEU A 99 -13.01 -34.69 -33.92
N ASN A 100 -12.31 -34.96 -32.82
CA ASN A 100 -12.45 -36.20 -32.04
C ASN A 100 -13.46 -36.09 -30.88
N ARG A 101 -14.30 -35.05 -30.85
CA ARG A 101 -15.25 -34.85 -29.76
C ARG A 101 -16.29 -35.96 -29.69
N GLU A 102 -16.89 -36.30 -30.83
CA GLU A 102 -17.94 -37.31 -30.92
C GLU A 102 -17.42 -38.71 -30.53
N LYS A 103 -16.24 -39.09 -31.02
CA LYS A 103 -15.58 -40.35 -30.63
C LYS A 103 -15.30 -40.40 -29.11
N ARG A 104 -14.86 -39.29 -28.51
CA ARG A 104 -14.66 -39.21 -27.05
C ARG A 104 -15.96 -39.30 -26.27
N GLU A 105 -17.04 -38.69 -26.76
CA GLU A 105 -18.36 -38.79 -26.15
C GLU A 105 -18.90 -40.24 -26.23
N GLN A 106 -18.73 -40.92 -27.36
CA GLN A 106 -19.11 -42.33 -27.51
C GLN A 106 -18.31 -43.27 -26.60
N GLU A 107 -16.99 -43.11 -26.52
CA GLU A 107 -16.15 -43.87 -25.58
C GLU A 107 -16.53 -43.58 -24.12
N PHE A 108 -16.84 -42.32 -23.79
CA PHE A 108 -17.32 -41.95 -22.47
C PHE A 108 -18.62 -42.69 -22.13
N PHE A 109 -19.60 -42.72 -23.05
CA PHE A 109 -20.83 -43.47 -22.85
C PHE A 109 -20.58 -44.98 -22.69
N ARG A 110 -19.68 -45.56 -23.49
CA ARG A 110 -19.32 -46.98 -23.38
C ARG A 110 -18.73 -47.30 -22.01
N ILE A 111 -17.71 -46.54 -21.60
CA ILE A 111 -17.04 -46.70 -20.30
C ILE A 111 -18.04 -46.52 -19.16
N ASN A 112 -18.94 -45.54 -19.25
CA ASN A 112 -19.92 -45.28 -18.20
C ASN A 112 -20.93 -46.44 -18.08
N GLN A 113 -21.39 -46.98 -19.20
CA GLN A 113 -22.25 -48.16 -19.22
C GLN A 113 -21.54 -49.40 -18.63
N GLU A 114 -20.28 -49.63 -18.99
CA GLU A 114 -19.45 -50.69 -18.42
C GLU A 114 -19.28 -50.52 -16.90
N ASN A 115 -18.99 -49.29 -16.46
CA ASN A 115 -18.85 -48.96 -15.04
C ASN A 115 -20.17 -49.19 -14.26
N CYS A 116 -21.31 -48.81 -14.83
CA CYS A 116 -22.62 -49.10 -14.22
C CYS A 116 -22.84 -50.62 -14.09
N ALA A 117 -22.53 -51.40 -15.12
CA ALA A 117 -22.68 -52.86 -15.08
C ALA A 117 -21.74 -53.51 -14.04
N ILE A 118 -20.50 -53.02 -13.90
CA ILE A 118 -19.56 -53.45 -12.87
C ILE A 118 -20.09 -53.11 -11.48
N LEU A 119 -20.56 -51.87 -11.29
CA LEU A 119 -21.12 -51.41 -10.02
C LEU A 119 -22.31 -52.27 -9.61
N GLU A 120 -23.25 -52.52 -10.53
CA GLU A 120 -24.38 -53.41 -10.29
C GLU A 120 -23.94 -54.81 -9.88
N ARG A 121 -22.93 -55.37 -10.54
CA ARG A 121 -22.40 -56.69 -10.19
C ARG A 121 -21.81 -56.69 -8.79
N ILE A 122 -21.00 -55.69 -8.44
CA ILE A 122 -20.41 -55.56 -7.11
C ILE A 122 -21.49 -55.40 -6.04
N SER A 123 -22.51 -54.57 -6.30
CA SER A 123 -23.62 -54.35 -5.37
C SER A 123 -24.51 -55.58 -5.19
N LYS A 124 -24.74 -56.36 -6.27
CA LYS A 124 -25.55 -57.59 -6.21
C LYS A 124 -24.79 -58.75 -5.57
N CYS A 125 -23.46 -58.78 -5.67
CA CYS A 125 -22.63 -59.75 -5.00
C CYS A 125 -22.72 -59.59 -3.47
N LYS A 126 -23.44 -60.51 -2.82
CA LYS A 126 -23.42 -60.63 -1.36
C LYS A 126 -22.08 -61.22 -0.92
N SER A 127 -21.56 -60.79 0.22
CA SER A 127 -20.36 -61.40 0.80
C SER A 127 -20.61 -62.87 1.09
N CYS A 128 -19.81 -63.77 0.50
CA CYS A 128 -19.85 -65.21 0.79
C CYS A 128 -19.43 -65.52 2.24
N TYR A 129 -18.91 -64.52 2.96
CA TYR A 129 -18.48 -64.61 4.34
C TYR A 129 -19.59 -64.11 5.28
N SER A 130 -20.03 -64.98 6.19
CA SER A 130 -20.89 -64.58 7.31
C SER A 130 -20.01 -63.99 8.41
N MET A 131 -20.10 -62.68 8.61
CA MET A 131 -19.38 -61.96 9.67
C MET A 131 -19.67 -62.55 11.05
N GLN A 132 -20.90 -63.00 11.27
CA GLN A 132 -21.32 -63.63 12.52
C GLN A 132 -20.64 -64.99 12.71
N LYS A 133 -20.62 -65.84 11.66
CA LYS A 133 -19.91 -67.13 11.70
C LYS A 133 -18.41 -66.94 11.95
N TRP A 134 -17.79 -65.97 11.28
CA TRP A 134 -16.37 -65.65 11.48
C TRP A 134 -16.08 -65.17 12.90
N SER A 135 -16.97 -64.37 13.48
CA SER A 135 -16.83 -63.90 14.86
C SER A 135 -16.95 -65.04 15.87
N GLU A 136 -17.88 -65.98 15.63
CA GLU A 136 -18.06 -67.16 16.46
C GLU A 136 -16.89 -68.13 16.34
N ASP A 137 -16.41 -68.39 15.12
CA ASP A 137 -15.26 -69.25 14.86
C ASP A 137 -13.98 -68.64 15.45
N TRP A 138 -13.82 -67.33 15.36
CA TRP A 138 -12.74 -66.62 16.04
C TRP A 138 -12.82 -66.74 17.57
N ARG A 139 -14.02 -66.63 18.15
CA ARG A 139 -14.23 -66.82 19.59
C ARG A 139 -13.90 -68.25 20.02
N LYS A 140 -14.34 -69.26 19.25
CA LYS A 140 -13.99 -70.67 19.50
C LYS A 140 -12.49 -70.89 19.40
N ASN A 141 -11.84 -70.33 18.38
CA ASN A 141 -10.41 -70.39 18.20
C ASN A 141 -9.65 -69.72 19.36
N LYS A 142 -10.15 -68.59 19.88
CA LYS A 142 -9.59 -67.94 21.07
C LYS A 142 -9.70 -68.84 22.30
N ASN A 143 -10.82 -69.55 22.46
CA ASN A 143 -10.99 -70.52 23.53
C ASN A 143 -10.04 -71.72 23.37
N TYR A 144 -9.95 -72.31 22.17
CA TYR A 144 -8.99 -73.39 21.89
C TYR A 144 -7.55 -72.96 22.13
N MET A 145 -7.16 -71.77 21.68
CA MET A 145 -5.86 -71.18 22.00
C MET A 145 -5.67 -71.13 23.51
N SER A 146 -6.62 -70.55 24.27
CA SER A 146 -6.49 -70.46 25.73
C SER A 146 -6.34 -71.82 26.43
N SER A 147 -6.95 -72.88 25.87
CA SER A 147 -6.87 -74.23 26.39
C SER A 147 -5.58 -74.98 26.02
N ILE A 148 -4.99 -74.69 24.85
CA ILE A 148 -3.80 -75.38 24.33
C ILE A 148 -2.51 -74.64 24.69
N THR A 149 -2.59 -73.34 24.98
CA THR A 149 -1.41 -72.53 25.30
C THR A 149 -0.82 -72.89 26.64
N ARG A 150 0.49 -73.15 26.65
CA ARG A 150 1.30 -73.40 27.87
C ARG A 150 1.35 -72.18 28.82
N TYR A 151 1.15 -70.96 28.29
CA TYR A 151 1.25 -69.72 29.05
C TYR A 151 -0.05 -68.90 28.95
N PRO A 152 -0.52 -68.25 30.04
CA PRO A 152 -1.76 -67.48 30.04
C PRO A 152 -1.74 -66.32 29.03
N GLN A 153 -2.76 -66.27 28.16
CA GLN A 153 -2.90 -65.24 27.11
C GLN A 153 -2.89 -63.79 27.66
N SER A 154 -3.33 -63.61 28.91
CA SER A 154 -3.38 -62.33 29.63
C SER A 154 -2.00 -61.65 29.77
N LEU A 155 -0.92 -62.43 29.88
CA LEU A 155 0.44 -61.91 29.98
C LEU A 155 0.92 -61.32 28.64
N CYS A 156 0.55 -61.95 27.53
CA CYS A 156 0.89 -61.50 26.18
C CYS A 156 0.09 -60.23 25.80
N GLU A 157 -1.20 -60.16 26.14
CA GLU A 157 -2.04 -58.97 25.94
C GLU A 157 -1.53 -57.75 26.72
N LEU A 158 -1.04 -57.94 27.96
CA LEU A 158 -0.42 -56.88 28.76
C LEU A 158 0.91 -56.39 28.16
N GLN A 159 1.71 -57.26 27.54
CA GLN A 159 2.94 -56.88 26.85
C GLN A 159 2.66 -56.04 25.59
N VAL A 160 1.64 -56.40 24.82
CA VAL A 160 1.21 -55.63 23.63
C VAL A 160 0.70 -54.24 24.05
N LYS A 161 -0.11 -54.15 25.12
CA LYS A 161 -0.59 -52.87 25.67
C LYS A 161 0.56 -52.00 26.20
N LYS A 162 1.52 -52.57 26.95
CA LYS A 162 2.74 -51.86 27.40
C LYS A 162 3.58 -51.37 26.22
N GLY A 163 3.67 -52.15 25.14
CA GLY A 163 4.35 -51.78 23.89
C GLY A 163 3.65 -50.62 23.15
N GLN A 164 2.32 -50.62 23.07
CA GLN A 164 1.54 -49.53 22.49
C GLN A 164 1.66 -48.25 23.34
N HIS A 165 1.60 -48.36 24.67
CA HIS A 165 1.77 -47.23 25.57
C HIS A 165 3.18 -46.63 25.47
N LYS A 166 4.23 -47.46 25.33
CA LYS A 166 5.60 -47.00 25.04
C LYS A 166 5.71 -46.31 23.68
N LYS A 167 5.06 -46.83 22.63
CA LYS A 167 5.03 -46.20 21.30
C LYS A 167 4.31 -44.85 21.33
N MET A 168 3.18 -44.76 22.01
CA MET A 168 2.44 -43.51 22.22
C MET A 168 3.26 -42.49 23.02
N TYR A 169 3.91 -42.91 24.10
CA TYR A 169 4.79 -42.03 24.90
C TYR A 169 5.97 -41.52 24.07
N LYS A 170 6.64 -42.39 23.28
CA LYS A 170 7.71 -41.99 22.37
C LYS A 170 7.25 -41.00 21.29
N LYS A 171 6.04 -41.20 20.74
CA LYS A 171 5.43 -40.27 19.78
C LYS A 171 5.19 -38.89 20.44
N ARG A 172 4.59 -38.89 21.63
CA ARG A 172 4.33 -37.67 22.41
C ARG A 172 5.62 -36.93 22.82
N LEU A 173 6.69 -37.66 23.14
CA LEU A 173 8.01 -37.10 23.44
C LEU A 173 8.65 -36.44 22.21
N LYS A 174 8.50 -37.06 21.02
CA LYS A 174 8.97 -36.50 19.74
C LYS A 174 8.20 -35.24 19.38
N ASP A 175 6.88 -35.25 19.55
CA ASP A 175 6.01 -34.09 19.28
C ASP A 175 6.32 -32.92 20.24
N ASN A 176 6.66 -33.22 21.49
CA ASN A 176 7.10 -32.19 22.46
C ASN A 176 8.50 -31.65 22.16
N LYS A 177 9.44 -32.49 21.70
CA LYS A 177 10.78 -32.04 21.27
C LYS A 177 10.69 -31.05 20.09
N LEU A 178 9.87 -31.39 19.09
CA LEU A 178 9.57 -30.51 17.96
C LEU A 178 8.95 -29.17 18.39
N LYS A 179 8.12 -29.16 19.45
CA LYS A 179 7.54 -27.92 20.00
C LYS A 179 8.56 -27.05 20.73
N VAL A 180 9.52 -27.65 21.44
CA VAL A 180 10.58 -26.92 22.14
C VAL A 180 11.54 -26.28 21.14
N GLU A 181 11.94 -27.03 20.10
CA GLU A 181 12.75 -26.50 18.98
C GLU A 181 12.04 -25.31 18.30
N HIS A 182 10.72 -25.42 18.04
CA HIS A 182 9.96 -24.31 17.49
C HIS A 182 9.83 -23.07 18.39
N LEU A 183 9.99 -23.22 19.70
CA LEU A 183 9.96 -22.11 20.66
C LEU A 183 11.33 -21.44 20.79
N THR A 184 12.42 -22.20 20.70
CA THR A 184 13.79 -21.65 20.69
C THR A 184 14.06 -20.88 19.41
N ASP A 185 13.63 -21.37 18.24
CA ASP A 185 13.77 -20.66 16.97
C ASP A 185 13.03 -19.31 16.98
N LYS A 186 11.87 -19.25 17.67
CA LYS A 186 11.10 -18.01 17.84
C LYS A 186 11.76 -17.02 18.82
N GLN A 187 12.45 -17.53 19.83
CA GLN A 187 13.21 -16.69 20.76
C GLN A 187 14.46 -16.12 20.08
N GLU A 188 15.16 -16.91 19.27
CA GLU A 188 16.31 -16.45 18.47
C GLU A 188 15.90 -15.36 17.45
N GLN A 189 14.80 -15.55 16.73
CA GLN A 189 14.24 -14.51 15.83
C GLN A 189 13.79 -13.24 16.58
N GLY A 190 13.28 -13.39 17.81
CA GLY A 190 12.89 -12.25 18.65
C GLY A 190 14.08 -11.44 19.17
N VAL A 191 15.21 -12.11 19.48
CA VAL A 191 16.44 -11.44 19.92
C VAL A 191 17.13 -10.71 18.75
N GLU A 192 17.04 -11.27 17.53
CA GLU A 192 17.61 -10.65 16.33
C GLU A 192 16.89 -9.35 15.93
N LEU A 193 15.57 -9.26 16.13
CA LEU A 193 14.80 -8.02 15.92
C LEU A 193 15.09 -6.94 16.97
N ILE A 194 15.31 -7.33 18.24
CA ILE A 194 15.63 -6.38 19.32
C ILE A 194 17.02 -5.73 19.12
N HIS A 195 17.94 -6.42 18.45
CA HIS A 195 19.26 -5.85 18.12
C HIS A 195 19.19 -4.78 17.01
N GLN A 196 18.30 -4.92 16.04
CA GLN A 196 18.11 -3.91 14.97
C GLN A 196 17.43 -2.63 15.47
N ASP A 197 16.50 -2.73 16.44
CA ASP A 197 15.80 -1.55 16.96
C ASP A 197 16.67 -0.69 17.90
N LYS A 198 17.70 -1.27 18.54
CA LYS A 198 18.63 -0.51 19.37
C LYS A 198 19.61 0.35 18.55
N GLU A 199 20.12 -0.16 17.43
CA GLU A 199 21.05 0.59 16.57
C GLU A 199 20.41 1.83 15.90
N LEU A 200 19.08 1.89 15.76
CA LEU A 200 18.38 3.05 15.17
C LEU A 200 18.05 4.17 16.18
N SER A 201 18.32 3.98 17.48
CA SER A 201 17.86 4.90 18.54
C SER A 201 18.95 5.76 19.20
N GLU A 202 20.23 5.52 18.91
CA GLU A 202 21.34 6.24 19.56
C GLU A 202 21.86 7.48 18.79
N ASP A 203 21.34 7.80 17.60
CA ASP A 203 21.93 8.86 16.76
C ASP A 203 21.43 10.30 17.00
N HIS A 204 20.50 10.57 17.92
CA HIS A 204 19.88 11.91 18.02
C HIS A 204 19.83 12.50 19.43
N GLN A 205 20.97 12.65 20.12
CA GLN A 205 21.12 13.68 21.17
C GLN A 205 22.57 14.18 21.28
N GLY A 206 22.84 15.37 20.72
CA GLY A 206 24.07 16.08 20.98
C GLY A 206 24.26 17.30 20.09
N GLU A 207 23.60 18.41 20.41
CA GLU A 207 24.11 19.76 20.13
C GLU A 207 23.30 20.79 20.95
N ASN A 208 23.94 21.35 21.98
CA ASN A 208 23.46 22.49 22.77
C ASN A 208 24.57 23.57 22.70
N PRO A 209 24.32 24.80 22.21
CA PRO A 209 25.36 25.82 22.13
C PRO A 209 25.49 26.66 23.41
N ILE A 210 26.63 26.46 24.05
CA ILE A 210 27.49 27.32 24.88
C ILE A 210 27.10 28.80 24.98
N GLU A 211 26.77 29.25 26.20
CA GLU A 211 26.86 30.64 26.65
C GLU A 211 28.34 31.06 26.82
N LYS A 212 28.71 32.23 26.27
CA LYS A 212 29.98 32.90 26.58
C LYS A 212 29.69 34.19 27.37
N ALA A 213 30.55 34.39 28.37
CA ALA A 213 30.69 35.57 29.22
C ALA A 213 31.04 36.85 28.43
#